data_AF-H8IVW2-F1
#
_entry.id   AF-H8IVW2-F1
#
_cell.length_a   1.000
_cell.length_b   1.000
_cell.length_c   1.000
_cell.angle_alpha   90.00
_cell.angle_beta   90.00
_cell.angle_gamma   90.00
#
_symmetry.space_group_name_H-M   'P 1'
#
loop_
_entity.id
_entity.type
_entity.pdbx_description
1 polymer ?
#
loop_
_entity_poly.entity_id
_entity_poly.type
_entity_poly.pdbx_seq_one_letter_code
_entity_poly.pdbx_strand_id
1 'polypeptide(L)'
;MAAFGKRSRKDDSASAADARADEAVTPGADEPAAEELEGPFDIEDFDDPAVAELARLDLGSVLIPMPEAGQLQVELTETGVPSAVWVVTPNGRFTIAAYAAPKTGGLWREVAGELAESLRNDSAQVSIKDGPWGREVVGTATGVVRFIGVDGYRWMIRCVINGAHETMEALEQEARAALADTVVRRGDTPLPVRTPLAVQLPEPMAQQLREAAAAQQAAQQADAQQSEDQQAPADQPAARRSADGSAMQQLRTTTGG
;
A
#
# COMPACT_ATOMS: atom_id res chain seq x y z
N MET A 1 9.24 -9.24 -75.71
CA MET A 1 8.43 -10.21 -76.48
C MET A 1 8.50 -11.56 -75.78
N ALA A 2 7.34 -12.20 -75.65
CA ALA A 2 7.04 -13.65 -75.53
C ALA A 2 8.19 -14.65 -75.82
N ALA A 3 8.23 -15.91 -75.34
CA ALA A 3 7.34 -16.75 -74.55
C ALA A 3 8.03 -18.12 -74.29
N PHE A 4 7.52 -18.83 -73.28
CA PHE A 4 7.31 -20.29 -73.12
C PHE A 4 8.05 -21.36 -73.96
N GLY A 5 8.45 -22.41 -73.22
CA GLY A 5 8.29 -23.85 -73.57
C GLY A 5 9.50 -24.51 -74.23
N LYS A 6 9.83 -25.80 -74.05
CA LYS A 6 9.18 -26.94 -73.40
C LYS A 6 10.24 -28.06 -73.27
N ARG A 7 10.10 -28.89 -72.23
CA ARG A 7 10.95 -30.04 -71.84
C ARG A 7 11.13 -31.10 -72.93
N SER A 8 12.29 -31.76 -72.95
CA SER A 8 12.41 -33.23 -72.99
C SER A 8 13.73 -33.69 -72.39
N ARG A 9 13.66 -34.60 -71.41
CA ARG A 9 14.79 -35.30 -70.76
C ARG A 9 15.02 -36.63 -71.47
N LYS A 10 16.28 -37.03 -71.65
CA LYS A 10 16.74 -38.40 -71.38
C LYS A 10 18.26 -38.46 -71.19
N ASP A 11 18.64 -39.29 -70.23
CA ASP A 11 19.94 -39.60 -69.60
C ASP A 11 21.03 -40.05 -70.61
N ASP A 12 22.34 -40.08 -70.31
CA ASP A 12 22.96 -40.62 -69.10
C ASP A 12 24.46 -40.27 -68.97
N SER A 13 24.92 -40.29 -67.70
CA SER A 13 26.26 -40.55 -67.16
C SER A 13 27.37 -39.46 -67.06
N ALA A 14 27.64 -39.19 -65.76
CA ALA A 14 28.93 -38.95 -65.07
C ALA A 14 29.53 -37.54 -65.02
N SER A 15 29.57 -36.95 -63.81
CA SER A 15 30.82 -36.48 -63.19
C SER A 15 30.59 -36.01 -61.75
N ALA A 16 31.52 -36.38 -60.87
CA ALA A 16 31.69 -35.86 -59.53
C ALA A 16 31.93 -34.35 -59.51
N ALA A 17 31.36 -33.68 -58.50
CA ALA A 17 31.61 -32.32 -58.05
C ALA A 17 30.88 -32.18 -56.68
N ASP A 18 31.23 -31.31 -55.73
CA ASP A 18 32.16 -30.19 -55.75
C ASP A 18 32.42 -29.74 -54.30
N ALA A 19 33.53 -29.02 -54.13
CA ALA A 19 33.93 -28.27 -52.97
C ALA A 19 33.15 -26.94 -52.80
N ARG A 20 33.26 -26.32 -51.62
CA ARG A 20 33.25 -24.85 -51.32
C ARG A 20 33.31 -24.68 -49.78
N ALA A 21 34.42 -24.22 -49.20
CA ALA A 21 34.91 -22.84 -49.09
C ALA A 21 34.25 -22.07 -47.92
N ASP A 22 35.08 -21.93 -46.88
CA ASP A 22 35.06 -21.07 -45.68
C ASP A 22 34.53 -19.64 -45.94
N GLU A 23 33.48 -19.21 -45.24
CA GLU A 23 33.40 -17.96 -44.44
C GLU A 23 31.98 -17.79 -43.84
N ALA A 24 31.94 -17.30 -42.59
CA ALA A 24 30.78 -16.71 -41.87
C ALA A 24 29.66 -17.65 -41.38
N VAL A 25 29.55 -17.76 -40.05
CA VAL A 25 28.52 -17.14 -39.20
C VAL A 25 28.55 -17.88 -37.86
N THR A 26 29.05 -17.21 -36.83
CA THR A 26 28.76 -17.54 -35.43
C THR A 26 27.26 -17.58 -35.23
N PRO A 27 26.63 -18.67 -34.76
CA PRO A 27 25.34 -18.55 -34.14
C PRO A 27 25.59 -18.00 -32.73
N GLY A 28 25.72 -16.68 -32.67
CA GLY A 28 25.23 -15.95 -31.52
C GLY A 28 23.74 -16.22 -31.48
N ALA A 29 23.32 -17.17 -30.66
CA ALA A 29 21.97 -17.17 -30.14
C ALA A 29 21.92 -15.99 -29.15
N ASP A 30 21.82 -14.80 -29.72
CA ASP A 30 21.07 -13.71 -29.13
C ASP A 30 19.62 -14.23 -29.12
N GLU A 31 19.31 -15.13 -28.17
CA GLU A 31 17.97 -15.12 -27.61
C GLU A 31 17.81 -13.67 -27.15
N PRO A 32 16.78 -12.93 -27.61
CA PRO A 32 16.49 -11.68 -26.93
C PRO A 32 16.37 -12.09 -25.48
N ALA A 33 17.28 -11.62 -24.62
CA ALA A 33 17.12 -11.73 -23.18
C ALA A 33 15.67 -11.32 -22.97
N ALA A 34 14.82 -12.28 -22.58
CA ALA A 34 13.41 -12.03 -22.38
C ALA A 34 13.40 -10.76 -21.54
N GLU A 35 12.87 -9.65 -22.07
CA GLU A 35 12.89 -8.37 -21.37
C GLU A 35 12.40 -8.71 -19.98
N GLU A 36 13.30 -8.69 -18.99
CA GLU A 36 12.97 -9.08 -17.63
C GLU A 36 11.85 -8.12 -17.27
N LEU A 37 10.62 -8.62 -17.25
CA LEU A 37 9.44 -7.80 -17.03
C LEU A 37 9.66 -7.15 -15.67
N GLU A 38 10.09 -5.90 -15.66
CA GLU A 38 10.20 -5.11 -14.45
C GLU A 38 8.76 -4.84 -14.04
N GLY A 39 8.31 -5.49 -12.97
CA GLY A 39 6.96 -5.37 -12.45
C GLY A 39 6.60 -3.94 -12.07
N PRO A 40 5.39 -3.69 -11.56
CA PRO A 40 4.49 -4.63 -10.90
C PRO A 40 3.84 -5.66 -11.83
N PHE A 41 3.49 -6.80 -11.25
CA PHE A 41 2.91 -7.95 -11.95
C PHE A 41 1.41 -8.10 -11.69
N ASP A 42 0.68 -8.72 -12.61
CA ASP A 42 -0.61 -9.31 -12.31
C ASP A 42 -0.40 -10.70 -11.69
N ILE A 43 -1.30 -11.13 -10.80
CA ILE A 43 -1.25 -12.49 -10.28
C ILE A 43 -1.45 -13.54 -11.39
N GLU A 44 -2.16 -13.17 -12.46
CA GLU A 44 -2.34 -14.03 -13.64
C GLU A 44 -1.04 -14.22 -14.45
N ASP A 45 0.02 -13.44 -14.18
CA ASP A 45 1.34 -13.61 -14.83
C ASP A 45 2.12 -14.81 -14.26
N PHE A 46 1.67 -15.40 -13.15
CA PHE A 46 2.31 -16.55 -12.49
C PHE A 46 1.52 -17.85 -12.75
N ASP A 47 2.19 -18.89 -13.26
CA ASP A 47 1.59 -20.22 -13.45
C ASP A 47 1.15 -20.86 -12.12
N ASP A 48 1.90 -20.60 -11.04
CA ASP A 48 1.59 -21.03 -9.68
C ASP A 48 1.45 -19.81 -8.76
N PRO A 49 0.24 -19.52 -8.25
CA PRO A 49 0.00 -18.42 -7.31
C PRO A 49 0.86 -18.48 -6.04
N ALA A 50 1.30 -19.67 -5.62
CA ALA A 50 2.17 -19.79 -4.45
C ALA A 50 3.52 -19.09 -4.67
N VAL A 51 4.00 -19.01 -5.92
CA VAL A 51 5.24 -18.29 -6.27
C VAL A 51 5.06 -16.78 -6.13
N ALA A 52 3.87 -16.27 -6.44
CA ALA A 52 3.53 -14.86 -6.22
C ALA A 52 3.51 -14.49 -4.72
N GLU A 53 3.25 -15.46 -3.84
CA GLU A 53 3.21 -15.24 -2.39
C GLU A 53 4.59 -15.37 -1.71
N LEU A 54 5.58 -15.96 -2.38
CA LEU A 54 6.92 -16.14 -1.81
C LEU A 54 7.57 -14.77 -1.51
N ALA A 55 8.00 -14.60 -0.26
CA ALA A 55 8.67 -13.39 0.24
C ALA A 55 7.87 -12.08 0.11
N ARG A 56 6.56 -12.17 -0.16
CA ARG A 56 5.66 -11.01 -0.22
C ARG A 56 4.61 -11.09 0.88
N LEU A 57 4.28 -9.95 1.46
CA LEU A 57 3.16 -9.80 2.37
C LEU A 57 1.86 -9.76 1.55
N ASP A 58 0.96 -10.72 1.80
CA ASP A 58 -0.38 -10.70 1.22
C ASP A 58 -1.26 -9.66 1.93
N LEU A 59 -1.68 -8.64 1.19
CA LEU A 59 -2.62 -7.61 1.62
C LEU A 59 -4.00 -7.77 0.96
N GLY A 60 -4.34 -8.97 0.50
CA GLY A 60 -5.58 -9.29 -0.19
C GLY A 60 -5.52 -8.94 -1.67
N SER A 61 -5.57 -7.65 -2.00
CA SER A 61 -5.56 -7.18 -3.40
C SER A 61 -4.18 -6.85 -3.97
N VAL A 62 -3.18 -6.72 -3.10
CA VAL A 62 -1.79 -6.49 -3.47
C VAL A 62 -0.90 -7.37 -2.60
N LEU A 63 0.16 -7.90 -3.18
CA LEU A 63 1.20 -8.62 -2.49
C LEU A 63 2.47 -7.79 -2.62
N ILE A 64 3.03 -7.34 -1.50
CA ILE A 64 4.17 -6.41 -1.50
C ILE A 64 5.37 -7.04 -0.81
N PRO A 65 6.59 -6.91 -1.35
CA PRO A 65 7.79 -7.31 -0.61
C PRO A 65 7.97 -6.42 0.62
N MET A 66 8.46 -6.98 1.71
CA MET A 66 8.81 -6.19 2.90
C MET A 66 10.27 -5.75 2.84
N PRO A 67 10.59 -4.45 2.90
CA PRO A 67 11.97 -4.00 3.10
C PRO A 67 12.53 -4.57 4.40
N GLU A 68 13.83 -4.89 4.46
CA GLU A 68 14.45 -5.49 5.65
C GLU A 68 14.25 -4.69 6.94
N ALA A 69 14.26 -3.35 6.83
CA ALA A 69 14.01 -2.43 7.93
C ALA A 69 12.56 -1.89 7.99
N GLY A 70 11.67 -2.46 7.17
CA GLY A 70 10.28 -2.02 7.05
C GLY A 70 9.43 -2.44 8.24
N GLN A 71 8.69 -1.49 8.81
CA GLN A 71 7.64 -1.74 9.79
C GLN A 71 6.28 -1.42 9.17
N LEU A 72 5.23 -2.12 9.60
CA LEU A 72 3.89 -1.87 9.10
C LEU A 72 3.08 -1.00 10.06
N GLN A 73 2.50 0.05 9.51
CA GLN A 73 1.50 0.87 10.18
C GLN A 73 0.19 0.77 9.40
N VAL A 74 -0.84 0.25 10.07
CA VAL A 74 -2.17 0.10 9.50
C VAL A 74 -2.99 1.35 9.78
N GLU A 75 -3.64 1.86 8.75
CA GLU A 75 -4.67 2.87 8.86
C GLU A 75 -6.05 2.21 8.77
N LEU A 76 -6.88 2.40 9.78
CA LEU A 76 -8.24 1.87 9.84
C LEU A 76 -9.24 2.97 9.51
N THR A 77 -10.35 2.61 8.86
CA THR A 77 -11.53 3.47 8.73
C THR A 77 -12.20 3.65 10.10
N GLU A 78 -13.15 4.59 10.20
CA GLU A 78 -14.00 4.78 11.39
C GLU A 78 -14.78 3.51 11.78
N THR A 79 -15.07 2.66 10.79
CA THR A 79 -15.73 1.35 10.97
C THR A 79 -14.76 0.23 11.36
N GLY A 80 -13.46 0.53 11.54
CA GLY A 80 -12.43 -0.42 11.94
C GLY A 80 -11.91 -1.32 10.82
N VAL A 81 -12.18 -0.99 9.55
CA VAL A 81 -11.70 -1.75 8.40
C VAL A 81 -10.36 -1.19 7.94
N PRO A 82 -9.34 -2.02 7.64
CA PRO A 82 -8.10 -1.54 7.04
C PRO A 82 -8.34 -0.75 5.75
N SER A 83 -7.96 0.53 5.76
CA SER A 83 -8.08 1.44 4.62
C SER A 83 -6.78 1.50 3.83
N ALA A 84 -5.64 1.56 4.54
CA ALA A 84 -4.32 1.61 3.95
C ALA A 84 -3.29 0.94 4.87
N VAL A 85 -2.22 0.43 4.25
CA VAL A 85 -1.06 -0.11 4.97
C VAL A 85 0.16 0.70 4.56
N TRP A 86 0.79 1.33 5.54
CA TRP A 86 2.02 2.09 5.38
C TRP A 86 3.21 1.21 5.74
N VAL A 87 4.18 1.13 4.84
CA VAL A 87 5.51 0.61 5.11
C VAL A 87 6.35 1.78 5.61
N VAL A 88 6.80 1.71 6.85
CA VAL A 88 7.61 2.71 7.53
C VAL A 88 9.06 2.23 7.55
N THR A 89 9.96 3.06 7.04
CA THR A 89 11.41 2.79 6.98
C THR A 89 12.17 3.92 7.69
N PRO A 90 13.48 3.79 7.94
CA PRO A 90 14.28 4.88 8.49
C PRO A 90 14.28 6.15 7.62
N ASN A 91 13.99 6.02 6.32
CA ASN A 91 14.01 7.12 5.36
C ASN A 91 12.64 7.83 5.22
N GLY A 92 11.57 7.26 5.76
CA GLY A 92 10.21 7.81 5.76
C GLY A 92 9.17 6.71 5.64
N ARG A 93 8.11 6.91 4.88
CA ARG A 93 7.08 5.88 4.68
C ARG A 93 6.48 5.90 3.29
N PHE A 94 6.05 4.74 2.82
CA PHE A 94 5.28 4.63 1.59
C PHE A 94 4.10 3.68 1.74
N THR A 95 3.12 3.81 0.88
CA THR A 95 1.99 2.88 0.78
C THR A 95 1.75 2.53 -0.68
N ILE A 96 1.31 1.31 -0.95
CA ILE A 96 1.00 0.80 -2.28
C ILE A 96 -0.45 0.32 -2.24
N ALA A 97 -1.31 0.93 -3.06
CA ALA A 97 -2.71 0.57 -3.14
C ALA A 97 -3.11 0.34 -4.60
N ALA A 98 -3.93 -0.69 -4.85
CA ALA A 98 -4.48 -0.97 -6.16
C ALA A 98 -5.93 -0.48 -6.29
N TYR A 99 -6.29 -0.10 -7.51
CA TYR A 99 -7.61 0.40 -7.89
C TYR A 99 -8.11 -0.33 -9.12
N ALA A 100 -9.42 -0.52 -9.22
CA ALA A 100 -10.03 -1.03 -10.43
C ALA A 100 -9.86 -0.03 -11.59
N ALA A 101 -9.37 -0.52 -12.73
CA ALA A 101 -9.09 0.30 -13.91
C ALA A 101 -9.73 -0.28 -15.18
N PRO A 102 -9.84 0.52 -16.27
CA PRO A 102 -10.21 0.02 -17.59
C PRO A 102 -9.20 -0.99 -18.14
N LYS A 103 -9.62 -1.80 -19.12
CA LYS A 103 -8.73 -2.71 -19.84
C LYS A 103 -7.65 -1.99 -20.67
N THR A 104 -7.95 -0.75 -21.08
CA THR A 104 -7.09 0.05 -21.96
C THR A 104 -5.95 0.76 -21.22
N GLY A 105 -5.91 0.70 -19.89
CA GLY A 105 -5.01 1.50 -19.06
C GLY A 105 -5.29 3.01 -19.16
N GLY A 106 -4.30 3.81 -18.79
CA GLY A 106 -4.32 5.28 -18.88
C GLY A 106 -4.97 5.98 -17.69
N LEU A 107 -5.47 5.24 -16.71
CA LEU A 107 -6.13 5.81 -15.53
C LEU A 107 -5.14 6.62 -14.70
N TRP A 108 -3.90 6.16 -14.57
CA TRP A 108 -2.87 6.89 -13.85
C TRP A 108 -2.65 8.29 -14.41
N ARG A 109 -2.69 8.47 -15.73
CA ARG A 109 -2.49 9.79 -16.36
C ARG A 109 -3.52 10.81 -15.90
N GLU A 110 -4.78 10.40 -15.76
CA GLU A 110 -5.88 11.24 -15.30
C GLU A 110 -5.72 11.54 -13.80
N VAL A 111 -5.49 10.50 -12.99
CA VAL A 111 -5.30 10.61 -11.54
C VAL A 111 -4.09 11.48 -11.19
N ALA A 112 -2.98 11.36 -11.91
CA ALA A 112 -1.80 12.20 -11.74
C ALA A 112 -2.10 13.69 -12.02
N GLY A 113 -2.95 13.98 -13.00
CA GLY A 113 -3.40 15.34 -13.29
C GLY A 113 -4.19 15.95 -12.13
N GLU A 114 -5.15 15.19 -11.59
CA GLU A 114 -5.97 15.59 -10.45
C GLU A 114 -5.13 15.75 -9.16
N LEU A 115 -4.20 14.83 -8.90
CA LEU A 115 -3.29 14.91 -7.74
C LEU A 115 -2.40 16.14 -7.83
N ALA A 116 -1.85 16.43 -9.01
CA ALA A 116 -1.02 17.61 -9.22
C ALA A 116 -1.82 18.91 -9.01
N GLU A 117 -3.10 18.94 -9.41
CA GLU A 117 -3.98 20.09 -9.15
C GLU A 117 -4.31 20.22 -7.66
N SER A 118 -4.66 19.12 -6.98
CA SER A 118 -4.92 19.12 -5.55
C SER A 118 -3.74 19.67 -4.74
N LEU A 119 -2.52 19.20 -5.03
CA LEU A 119 -1.33 19.68 -4.34
C LEU A 119 -1.06 21.18 -4.58
N ARG A 120 -1.34 21.70 -5.79
CA ARG A 120 -1.21 23.14 -6.07
C ARG A 120 -2.21 23.95 -5.25
N ASN A 121 -3.43 23.44 -5.07
CA ASN A 121 -4.45 24.09 -4.25
C ASN A 121 -4.06 24.11 -2.76
N ASP A 122 -3.34 23.09 -2.30
CA ASP A 122 -2.80 23.01 -0.93
C ASP A 122 -1.52 23.83 -0.72
N SER A 123 -1.20 24.76 -1.64
CA SER A 123 -0.03 25.64 -1.60
C SER A 123 1.32 24.91 -1.58
N ALA A 124 1.37 23.64 -2.02
CA ALA A 124 2.62 22.93 -2.22
C ALA A 124 3.28 23.35 -3.54
N GLN A 125 4.61 23.33 -3.59
CA GLN A 125 5.31 23.36 -4.88
C GLN A 125 5.14 22.02 -5.57
N VAL A 126 4.65 22.02 -6.81
CA VAL A 126 4.37 20.79 -7.55
C VAL A 126 5.29 20.70 -8.76
N SER A 127 5.95 19.55 -8.91
CA SER A 127 6.73 19.21 -10.10
C SER A 127 6.30 17.84 -10.63
N ILE A 128 6.46 17.66 -11.95
CA ILE A 128 6.27 16.37 -12.60
C ILE A 128 7.66 15.82 -12.93
N LYS A 129 7.89 14.55 -12.61
CA LYS A 129 9.14 13.83 -12.89
C LYS A 129 8.84 12.62 -13.75
N ASP A 130 9.76 12.25 -14.63
CA ASP A 130 9.68 11.00 -15.36
C ASP A 130 10.33 9.89 -14.51
N GLY A 131 9.61 8.78 -14.34
CA GLY A 131 10.08 7.55 -13.71
C GLY A 131 9.88 6.33 -14.62
N PRO A 132 10.24 5.13 -14.14
CA PRO A 132 10.22 3.89 -14.94
C PRO A 132 8.85 3.56 -15.51
N TRP A 133 7.77 3.81 -14.76
CA TRP A 133 6.40 3.55 -15.19
C TRP A 133 5.68 4.77 -15.78
N GLY A 134 6.44 5.84 -16.04
CA GLY A 134 5.94 7.09 -16.61
C GLY A 134 5.96 8.26 -15.63
N ARG A 135 5.03 9.20 -15.81
CA ARG A 135 5.06 10.47 -15.08
C ARG A 135 4.67 10.31 -13.62
N GLU A 136 5.36 11.00 -12.75
CA GLU A 136 5.18 11.01 -11.31
C GLU A 136 4.93 12.42 -10.82
N VAL A 137 4.11 12.55 -9.77
CA VAL A 137 3.75 13.83 -9.19
C VAL A 137 4.54 14.02 -7.91
N VAL A 138 5.31 15.09 -7.81
CA VAL A 138 6.07 15.43 -6.61
C VAL A 138 5.54 16.73 -6.04
N GLY A 139 5.02 16.67 -4.81
CA GLY A 139 4.64 17.81 -3.99
C GLY A 139 5.71 18.11 -2.96
N THR A 140 6.01 19.39 -2.76
CA THR A 140 7.05 19.85 -1.83
C THR A 140 6.52 20.99 -0.98
N ALA A 141 6.58 20.82 0.34
CA ALA A 141 6.21 21.80 1.34
C ALA A 141 7.13 21.65 2.56
N THR A 142 6.59 21.41 3.75
CA THR A 142 7.38 21.08 4.96
C THR A 142 8.12 19.75 4.82
N GLY A 143 7.60 18.82 4.02
CA GLY A 143 8.28 17.60 3.58
C GLY A 143 8.07 17.38 2.08
N VAL A 144 8.40 16.18 1.62
CA VAL A 144 8.21 15.76 0.23
C VAL A 144 7.19 14.63 0.17
N VAL A 145 6.23 14.78 -0.74
CA VAL A 145 5.32 13.70 -1.14
C VAL A 145 5.55 13.39 -2.61
N ARG A 146 5.68 12.10 -2.95
CA ARG A 146 5.77 11.64 -4.34
C ARG A 146 4.68 10.61 -4.59
N PHE A 147 3.98 10.77 -5.70
CA PHE A 147 3.00 9.81 -6.20
C PHE A 147 3.55 9.14 -7.45
N ILE A 148 3.67 7.82 -7.38
CA ILE A 148 4.03 6.94 -8.49
C ILE A 148 2.78 6.13 -8.82
N GLY A 149 2.47 5.96 -10.10
CA GLY A 149 1.39 5.06 -10.47
C GLY A 149 1.71 4.25 -11.70
N VAL A 150 1.09 3.08 -11.74
CA VAL A 150 1.32 2.07 -12.77
C VAL A 150 -0.02 1.55 -13.24
N ASP A 151 -0.27 1.65 -14.54
CA ASP A 151 -1.47 1.08 -15.17
C ASP A 151 -1.17 -0.35 -15.61
N GLY A 152 -1.96 -1.31 -15.13
CA GLY A 152 -1.94 -2.70 -15.58
C GLY A 152 -3.21 -3.06 -16.36
N TYR A 153 -3.33 -4.32 -16.77
CA TYR A 153 -4.59 -4.79 -17.33
C TYR A 153 -5.63 -4.80 -16.23
N ARG A 154 -6.68 -3.98 -16.36
CA ARG A 154 -7.82 -3.98 -15.44
C ARG A 154 -7.52 -3.43 -14.03
N TRP A 155 -6.30 -3.07 -13.69
CA TRP A 155 -5.96 -2.45 -12.41
C TRP A 155 -5.01 -1.27 -12.59
N MET A 156 -4.90 -0.44 -11.56
CA MET A 156 -3.91 0.64 -11.46
C MET A 156 -3.35 0.66 -10.05
N ILE A 157 -2.03 0.67 -9.90
CA ILE A 157 -1.37 0.90 -8.62
C ILE A 157 -1.12 2.39 -8.44
N ARG A 158 -1.37 2.88 -7.23
CA ARG A 158 -0.86 4.15 -6.73
C ARG A 158 0.05 3.90 -5.54
N CYS A 159 1.33 4.21 -5.70
CA CYS A 159 2.29 4.29 -4.62
C CYS A 159 2.41 5.74 -4.15
N VAL A 160 2.26 5.97 -2.84
CA VAL A 160 2.44 7.29 -2.22
C VAL A 160 3.61 7.22 -1.27
N ILE A 161 4.58 8.10 -1.47
CA ILE A 161 5.81 8.17 -0.71
C ILE A 161 5.82 9.49 0.07
N ASN A 162 6.06 9.44 1.38
CA ASN A 162 6.15 10.59 2.26
C ASN A 162 7.46 10.55 3.05
N GLY A 163 8.28 11.58 2.90
CA GLY A 163 9.59 11.65 3.55
C GLY A 163 10.10 13.07 3.78
N ALA A 164 11.22 13.15 4.50
CA ALA A 164 11.99 14.38 4.62
C ALA A 164 12.76 14.65 3.31
N HIS A 165 13.17 15.89 3.09
CA HIS A 165 13.89 16.27 1.87
C HIS A 165 15.22 15.53 1.76
N GLU A 166 15.94 15.37 2.87
CA GLU A 166 17.25 14.72 2.91
C GLU A 166 17.22 13.22 2.59
N THR A 167 16.15 12.50 2.93
CA THR A 167 16.05 11.05 2.79
C THR A 167 15.18 10.62 1.61
N MET A 168 14.57 11.57 0.90
CA MET A 168 13.58 11.30 -0.14
C MET A 168 14.12 10.41 -1.27
N GLU A 169 15.36 10.62 -1.70
CA GLU A 169 15.96 9.83 -2.78
C GLU A 169 16.15 8.35 -2.38
N ALA A 170 16.61 8.09 -1.15
CA ALA A 170 16.74 6.73 -0.63
C ALA A 170 15.37 6.06 -0.46
N LEU A 171 14.39 6.78 0.09
CA LEU A 171 13.03 6.29 0.24
C LEU A 171 12.36 6.01 -1.11
N GLU A 172 12.62 6.83 -2.11
CA GLU A 172 12.16 6.61 -3.49
C GLU A 172 12.70 5.30 -4.04
N GLN A 173 14.00 5.02 -3.88
CA GLN A 173 14.61 3.77 -4.34
C GLN A 173 14.01 2.55 -3.63
N GLU A 174 13.82 2.63 -2.31
CA GLU A 174 13.14 1.58 -1.52
C GLU A 174 11.71 1.32 -2.03
N ALA A 175 10.93 2.38 -2.22
CA ALA A 175 9.56 2.27 -2.70
C ALA A 175 9.49 1.74 -4.14
N ARG A 176 10.43 2.12 -5.01
CA ARG A 176 10.53 1.60 -6.38
C ARG A 176 10.89 0.11 -6.39
N ALA A 177 11.85 -0.31 -5.58
CA ALA A 177 12.20 -1.72 -5.46
C ALA A 177 11.00 -2.55 -4.96
N ALA A 178 10.26 -2.02 -3.98
CA ALA A 178 9.05 -2.68 -3.50
C ALA A 178 7.94 -2.73 -4.58
N LEU A 179 7.77 -1.63 -5.33
CA LEU A 179 6.78 -1.54 -6.39
C LEU A 179 7.11 -2.47 -7.57
N ALA A 180 8.39 -2.58 -7.95
CA ALA A 180 8.85 -3.45 -9.02
C ALA A 180 8.56 -4.94 -8.73
N ASP A 181 8.59 -5.34 -7.46
CA ASP A 181 8.29 -6.72 -7.03
C ASP A 181 6.88 -6.87 -6.42
N THR A 182 6.01 -5.88 -6.62
CA THR A 182 4.61 -5.96 -6.19
C THR A 182 3.77 -6.80 -7.16
N VAL A 183 2.89 -7.64 -6.64
CA VAL A 183 1.91 -8.40 -7.42
C VAL A 183 0.49 -7.92 -7.11
N VAL A 184 -0.33 -7.70 -8.14
CA VAL A 184 -1.72 -7.27 -8.00
C VAL A 184 -2.67 -8.46 -8.15
N ARG A 185 -3.51 -8.67 -7.14
CA ARG A 185 -4.61 -9.63 -7.16
C ARG A 185 -5.93 -8.87 -7.30
N ARG A 186 -6.30 -8.53 -8.55
CA ARG A 186 -7.56 -7.80 -8.81
C ARG A 186 -8.79 -8.61 -8.43
N GLY A 187 -8.75 -9.92 -8.69
CA GLY A 187 -9.91 -10.80 -8.62
C GLY A 187 -10.93 -10.57 -9.75
N ASP A 188 -11.95 -11.43 -9.80
CA ASP A 188 -12.90 -11.48 -10.91
C ASP A 188 -14.09 -10.53 -10.77
N THR A 189 -14.34 -10.04 -9.55
CA THR A 189 -15.52 -9.22 -9.25
C THR A 189 -15.51 -7.93 -10.09
N PRO A 190 -16.59 -7.65 -10.84
CA PRO A 190 -16.72 -6.37 -11.54
C PRO A 190 -16.81 -5.23 -10.53
N LEU A 191 -15.92 -4.26 -10.66
CA LEU A 191 -15.89 -3.05 -9.85
C LEU A 191 -15.90 -1.82 -10.77
N PRO A 192 -16.57 -0.72 -10.38
CA PRO A 192 -16.46 0.55 -11.07
C PRO A 192 -15.00 1.00 -11.17
N VAL A 193 -14.69 1.72 -12.24
CA VAL A 193 -13.35 2.31 -12.42
C VAL A 193 -13.09 3.29 -11.28
N ARG A 194 -11.85 3.30 -10.77
CA ARG A 194 -11.37 4.08 -9.59
C ARG A 194 -11.84 3.58 -8.24
N THR A 195 -12.58 2.48 -8.16
CA THR A 195 -12.87 1.84 -6.88
C THR A 195 -11.59 1.25 -6.28
N PRO A 196 -11.21 1.57 -5.02
CA PRO A 196 -10.07 0.94 -4.36
C PRO A 196 -10.33 -0.56 -4.21
N LEU A 197 -9.30 -1.37 -4.46
CA LEU A 197 -9.36 -2.79 -4.21
C LEU A 197 -9.20 -3.05 -2.71
N ALA A 198 -9.88 -4.09 -2.21
CA ALA A 198 -9.93 -4.35 -0.78
C ALA A 198 -8.55 -4.73 -0.23
N VAL A 199 -8.14 -4.05 0.83
CA VAL A 199 -6.95 -4.39 1.60
C VAL A 199 -7.35 -5.30 2.75
N GLN A 200 -6.63 -6.40 2.91
CA GLN A 200 -6.84 -7.37 3.99
C GLN A 200 -5.53 -7.54 4.74
N LEU A 201 -5.58 -7.58 6.06
CA LEU A 201 -4.40 -7.88 6.86
C LEU A 201 -4.30 -9.38 7.07
N PRO A 202 -3.09 -9.96 7.04
CA PRO A 202 -2.90 -11.34 7.46
C PRO A 202 -3.44 -11.56 8.87
N GLU A 203 -4.15 -12.68 9.07
CA GLU A 203 -4.81 -13.01 10.33
C GLU A 203 -3.88 -12.90 11.57
N PRO A 204 -2.62 -13.37 11.54
CA PRO A 204 -1.71 -13.21 12.68
C PRO A 204 -1.47 -11.75 13.07
N MET A 205 -1.35 -10.86 12.07
CA MET A 205 -1.16 -9.44 12.31
C MET A 205 -2.45 -8.78 12.81
N ALA A 206 -3.59 -9.14 12.22
CA ALA A 206 -4.89 -8.65 12.67
C ALA A 206 -5.21 -9.08 14.13
N GLN A 207 -4.75 -10.26 14.55
CA GLN A 207 -4.86 -10.71 15.95
C GLN A 207 -3.98 -9.87 16.88
N GLN A 208 -2.71 -9.67 16.54
CA GLN A 208 -1.79 -8.85 17.34
C GLN A 208 -2.31 -7.41 17.52
N LEU A 209 -2.85 -6.80 16.46
CA LEU A 209 -3.44 -5.46 16.56
C LEU A 209 -4.65 -5.43 17.52
N ARG A 210 -5.52 -6.46 17.48
CA ARG A 210 -6.67 -6.59 18.39
C ARG A 210 -6.24 -6.75 19.85
N GLU A 211 -5.22 -7.56 20.11
CA GLU A 211 -4.68 -7.79 21.45
C GLU A 211 -4.04 -6.51 22.01
N ALA A 212 -3.25 -5.80 21.20
CA ALA A 212 -2.64 -4.53 21.60
C ALA A 212 -3.70 -3.46 21.91
N ALA A 213 -4.76 -3.36 21.10
CA ALA A 213 -5.86 -2.44 21.33
C ALA A 213 -6.64 -2.78 22.62
N ALA A 214 -6.91 -4.08 22.87
CA ALA A 214 -7.58 -4.52 24.09
C ALA A 214 -6.76 -4.22 25.35
N ALA A 215 -5.43 -4.41 25.29
CA ALA A 215 -4.53 -4.08 26.39
C ALA A 215 -4.51 -2.57 26.70
N GLN A 216 -4.51 -1.71 25.67
CA GLN A 216 -4.58 -0.25 25.85
C GLN A 216 -5.92 0.20 26.45
N GLN A 217 -7.03 -0.38 26.02
CA GLN A 217 -8.35 -0.09 26.58
C GLN A 217 -8.45 -0.51 28.04
N ALA A 218 -7.91 -1.69 28.39
CA ALA A 218 -7.87 -2.16 29.77
C ALA A 218 -7.00 -1.24 30.66
N ALA A 219 -5.86 -0.77 30.15
CA ALA A 219 -5.02 0.19 30.87
C ALA A 219 -5.73 1.54 31.09
N GLN A 220 -6.41 2.08 30.07
CA GLN A 220 -7.19 3.32 30.20
C GLN A 220 -8.37 3.18 31.17
N GLN A 221 -9.05 2.03 31.19
CA GLN A 221 -10.11 1.75 32.17
C GLN A 221 -9.55 1.63 33.60
N ALA A 222 -8.39 1.02 33.77
CA ALA A 222 -7.72 0.93 35.07
C ALA A 222 -7.27 2.30 35.59
N ASP A 223 -6.73 3.17 34.73
CA ASP A 223 -6.38 4.56 35.08
C ASP A 223 -7.63 5.39 35.42
N ALA A 224 -8.73 5.22 34.68
CA ALA A 224 -10.01 5.88 34.98
C ALA A 224 -10.59 5.43 36.34
N GLN A 225 -10.55 4.13 36.65
CA GLN A 225 -11.02 3.61 37.93
C GLN A 225 -10.15 4.05 39.11
N GLN A 226 -8.82 4.12 38.94
CA GLN A 226 -7.94 4.63 39.99
C GLN A 226 -8.13 6.13 40.27
N SER A 227 -8.54 6.91 39.28
CA SER A 227 -8.84 8.34 39.45
C SER A 227 -10.23 8.60 40.05
N GLU A 228 -11.22 7.73 39.81
CA GLU A 228 -12.52 7.76 40.51
C GLU A 228 -12.43 7.34 41.98
N ASP A 229 -11.64 6.30 42.33
CA ASP A 229 -11.47 5.85 43.73
C ASP A 229 -10.73 6.88 44.60
N GLN A 230 -9.93 7.78 44.01
CA GLN A 230 -9.27 8.88 44.73
C GLN A 230 -10.15 10.12 44.94
N GLN A 231 -11.33 10.19 44.30
CA GLN A 231 -12.29 11.28 44.45
C GLN A 231 -13.53 10.92 45.29
N ALA A 232 -13.65 9.68 45.76
CA ALA A 232 -14.70 9.31 46.71
C ALA A 232 -14.51 10.04 48.06
N PRO A 233 -15.43 10.91 48.52
CA PRO A 233 -15.32 11.57 49.80
C PRO A 233 -15.46 10.54 50.93
N ALA A 234 -14.64 10.66 51.96
CA ALA A 234 -14.74 9.89 53.19
C ALA A 234 -16.06 10.21 53.93
N ASP A 235 -17.15 9.55 53.55
CA ASP A 235 -18.43 9.64 54.24
C ASP A 235 -18.37 8.75 55.50
N GLN A 236 -18.03 9.35 56.64
CA GLN A 236 -18.00 8.67 57.93
C GLN A 236 -19.44 8.44 58.43
N PRO A 237 -19.85 7.20 58.75
CA PRO A 237 -21.17 6.94 59.30
C PRO A 237 -21.22 7.33 60.79
N ALA A 238 -21.82 8.48 61.10
CA ALA A 238 -22.09 8.91 62.47
C ALA A 238 -23.21 8.06 63.11
N ALA A 239 -22.85 6.93 63.70
CA ALA A 239 -23.74 6.13 64.54
C ALA A 239 -23.79 6.68 65.97
N ARG A 240 -24.94 7.28 66.32
CA ARG A 240 -25.65 7.31 67.61
C ARG A 240 -24.82 7.13 68.90
N ARG A 241 -24.84 8.16 69.76
CA ARG A 241 -24.81 7.98 71.21
C ARG A 241 -25.73 8.99 71.89
N SER A 242 -26.95 8.54 72.21
CA SER A 242 -27.83 9.18 73.18
C SER A 242 -27.30 8.92 74.59
N ALA A 243 -27.15 9.95 75.42
CA ALA A 243 -27.17 9.83 76.88
C ALA A 243 -27.37 11.23 77.50
N ASP A 244 -28.57 11.43 78.05
CA ASP A 244 -28.90 12.14 79.29
C ASP A 244 -28.31 13.51 79.62
N GLY A 245 -29.22 14.46 79.90
CA GLY A 245 -29.13 15.23 81.14
C GLY A 245 -29.31 16.74 81.06
N SER A 246 -30.39 17.19 81.71
CA SER A 246 -30.67 18.55 82.22
C SER A 246 -31.14 19.61 81.21
N ALA A 247 -32.43 19.95 81.15
CA ALA A 247 -33.31 20.55 82.17
C ALA A 247 -33.22 22.09 82.24
N MET A 248 -34.42 22.68 82.29
CA MET A 248 -34.78 24.09 82.53
C MET A 248 -34.61 25.03 81.33
N GLN A 249 -35.65 25.31 80.55
CA GLN A 249 -36.93 25.96 80.90
C GLN A 249 -36.77 27.43 81.32
N GLN A 250 -37.58 28.27 80.66
CA GLN A 250 -38.01 29.63 80.98
C GLN A 250 -37.27 30.74 80.21
N LEU A 251 -37.86 31.23 79.12
CA LEU A 251 -38.95 32.23 79.02
C LEU A 251 -38.43 33.66 79.19
N ARG A 252 -38.50 34.44 78.10
CA ARG A 252 -39.14 35.77 77.98
C ARG A 252 -38.76 36.38 76.62
N THR A 253 -39.72 36.50 75.68
CA THR A 253 -40.38 37.76 75.23
C THR A 253 -39.37 38.78 74.69
N THR A 254 -39.44 39.26 73.45
CA THR A 254 -40.48 40.15 72.89
C THR A 254 -40.34 40.22 71.35
N THR A 255 -41.42 40.08 70.55
CA THR A 255 -42.10 41.15 69.78
C THR A 255 -41.12 42.06 69.01
N GLY A 256 -41.13 42.21 67.69
CA GLY A 256 -42.20 42.18 66.70
C GLY A 256 -42.02 43.43 65.83
N GLY A 257 -42.02 43.26 64.50
CA GLY A 257 -41.81 44.32 63.51
C GLY A 257 -41.37 43.75 62.19
#